data_AF-A0A1B6JNW1-F1
#
_entry.id   AF-A0A1B6JNW1-F1
#
_cell.length_a   1.000
_cell.length_b   1.000
_cell.length_c   1.000
_cell.angle_alpha   90.00
_cell.angle_beta   90.00
_cell.angle_gamma   90.00
#
_symmetry.space_group_name_H-M   'P 1'
#
loop_
_entity.id
_entity.type
_entity.pdbx_description
1 polymer ?
#
loop_
_entity_poly.entity_id
_entity_poly.type
_entity_poly.pdbx_seq_one_letter_code
_entity_poly.pdbx_strand_id
1 'polypeptide(L)'
;MEVKQNIDSLVKMFLLSNVVLKDEEDFKNKLSTIVTDGVDNLQFVADFDDTLTKNTVNGKKTFNSFEIFCKTKTLSQSFLDRGTELFVNMKPLLTKHELTKEEEKQV
;
A
#
# COMPACT_ATOMS: atom_id res chain seq x y z
N MET A 1 32.66 -5.97 -8.11
CA MET A 1 32.42 -7.41 -7.84
C MET A 1 31.86 -7.63 -6.44
N GLU A 2 32.37 -6.97 -5.40
CA GLU A 2 31.85 -7.08 -4.02
C GLU A 2 30.39 -6.63 -3.85
N VAL A 3 29.97 -5.53 -4.48
CA VAL A 3 28.58 -5.02 -4.36
C VAL A 3 27.56 -6.03 -4.91
N LYS A 4 27.83 -6.65 -6.07
CA LYS A 4 26.93 -7.65 -6.67
C LYS A 4 26.79 -8.92 -5.82
N GLN A 5 27.89 -9.42 -5.24
CA GLN A 5 27.84 -10.59 -4.34
C GLN A 5 27.03 -10.31 -3.07
N ASN A 6 27.04 -9.06 -2.59
CA ASN A 6 26.25 -8.67 -1.43
C ASN A 6 24.74 -8.61 -1.74
N ILE A 7 24.37 -8.23 -2.97
CA ILE A 7 22.96 -8.13 -3.41
C ILE A 7 22.29 -9.49 -3.47
N ASP A 8 22.92 -10.52 -4.03
CA ASP A 8 22.31 -11.86 -4.10
C ASP A 8 22.03 -12.43 -2.70
N SER A 9 22.92 -12.17 -1.73
CA SER A 9 22.70 -12.55 -0.33
C SER A 9 21.54 -11.77 0.30
N LEU A 10 21.44 -10.45 0.04
CA LEU A 10 20.35 -9.61 0.53
C LEU A 10 19.01 -10.03 -0.06
N VAL A 11 18.95 -10.27 -1.37
CA VAL A 11 17.75 -10.77 -2.07
C VAL A 11 17.29 -12.07 -1.42
N LYS A 12 18.21 -13.01 -1.18
CA LYS A 12 17.89 -14.29 -0.52
C LYS A 12 17.38 -14.11 0.91
N MET A 13 17.83 -13.09 1.63
CA MET A 13 17.33 -12.74 2.96
C MET A 13 15.94 -12.09 2.91
N PHE A 14 15.65 -11.27 1.90
CA PHE A 14 14.38 -10.56 1.74
C PHE A 14 13.28 -11.39 1.09
N LEU A 15 13.62 -12.45 0.36
CA LEU A 15 12.67 -13.42 -0.18
C LEU A 15 12.11 -14.30 0.95
N LEU A 16 11.29 -13.69 1.79
CA LEU A 16 10.34 -14.39 2.66
C LEU A 16 9.32 -15.13 1.77
N SER A 17 8.63 -16.13 2.34
CA SER A 17 7.65 -16.98 1.62
C SER A 17 6.49 -16.23 0.94
N ASN A 18 6.35 -14.93 1.22
CA ASN A 18 5.23 -14.10 0.78
C ASN A 18 5.66 -13.01 -0.21
N VAL A 19 6.89 -13.06 -0.73
CA VAL A 19 7.40 -12.12 -1.73
C VAL A 19 7.28 -12.75 -3.11
N VAL A 20 6.62 -12.04 -4.03
CA VAL A 20 6.49 -12.45 -5.43
C VAL A 20 7.12 -11.36 -6.30
N LEU A 21 8.17 -11.71 -7.04
CA LEU A 21 8.81 -10.81 -8.00
C LEU A 21 8.40 -11.20 -9.42
N LYS A 22 7.91 -10.23 -10.19
CA LYS A 22 7.59 -10.43 -11.61
C LYS A 22 8.87 -10.58 -12.46
N ASP A 23 9.87 -9.76 -12.16
CA ASP A 23 11.18 -9.74 -12.82
C ASP A 23 12.27 -9.58 -11.75
N GLU A 24 12.97 -10.67 -11.44
CA GLU A 24 13.99 -10.69 -10.40
C GLU A 24 15.26 -9.92 -10.83
N GLU A 25 15.60 -9.94 -12.10
CA GLU A 25 16.84 -9.31 -12.59
C GLU A 25 16.70 -7.79 -12.61
N ASP A 26 15.56 -7.26 -13.06
CA ASP A 26 15.25 -5.83 -12.97
C ASP A 26 15.24 -5.35 -11.51
N PHE A 27 14.68 -6.14 -10.59
CA PHE A 27 14.72 -5.84 -9.16
C PHE A 27 16.15 -5.73 -8.63
N LYS A 28 17.02 -6.71 -8.95
CA LYS A 28 18.44 -6.70 -8.54
C LYS A 28 19.18 -5.49 -9.07
N ASN A 29 18.93 -5.10 -10.32
CA ASN A 29 19.54 -3.92 -10.92
C ASN A 29 19.11 -2.64 -10.21
N LYS A 30 17.81 -2.45 -9.94
CA LYS A 30 17.29 -1.30 -9.18
C LYS A 30 17.86 -1.24 -7.76
N LEU A 31 17.93 -2.37 -7.07
CA LEU A 31 18.52 -2.46 -5.73
C LEU A 31 20.02 -2.10 -5.76
N SER A 32 20.76 -2.57 -6.78
CA SER A 32 22.16 -2.20 -6.97
C SER A 32 22.36 -0.71 -7.14
N THR A 33 21.49 -0.05 -7.91
CA THR A 33 21.53 1.40 -8.09
C THR A 33 21.30 2.12 -6.78
N ILE A 34 20.25 1.76 -6.02
CA ILE A 34 19.95 2.36 -4.71
C ILE A 34 21.15 2.26 -3.75
N VAL A 35 21.81 1.09 -3.70
CA VAL A 35 22.98 0.88 -2.84
C VAL A 35 24.19 1.68 -3.32
N THR A 36 24.39 1.80 -4.63
CA THR A 36 25.55 2.49 -5.22
C THR A 36 25.43 4.00 -5.10
N ASP A 37 24.24 4.56 -5.36
CA ASP A 37 23.99 6.00 -5.31
C ASP A 37 23.99 6.54 -3.87
N GLY A 38 23.70 5.67 -2.89
CA GLY A 38 23.82 6.00 -1.47
C GLY A 38 22.69 6.85 -0.93
N VAL A 39 22.73 7.11 0.39
CA VAL A 39 21.63 7.74 1.14
C VAL A 39 21.32 9.17 0.69
N ASP A 40 22.32 9.92 0.24
CA ASP A 40 22.16 11.30 -0.21
C ASP A 40 21.28 11.40 -1.48
N ASN A 41 21.08 10.28 -2.18
CA ASN A 41 20.24 10.16 -3.36
C ASN A 41 18.96 9.34 -3.12
N LEU A 42 18.67 8.98 -1.86
CA LEU A 42 17.52 8.16 -1.49
C LEU A 42 16.37 8.99 -0.90
N GLN A 43 15.16 8.76 -1.40
CA GLN A 43 13.93 9.27 -0.81
C GLN A 43 12.89 8.16 -0.66
N PHE A 44 12.00 8.30 0.31
CA PHE A 44 10.87 7.39 0.51
C PHE A 44 9.56 8.12 0.23
N VAL A 45 8.75 7.54 -0.65
CA VAL A 45 7.37 7.93 -0.87
C VAL A 45 6.52 6.68 -0.60
N ALA A 46 5.64 6.76 0.38
CA ALA A 46 4.84 5.63 0.83
C ALA A 46 3.39 6.05 1.04
N ASP A 47 2.47 5.13 0.73
CA ASP A 47 1.08 5.22 1.16
C ASP A 47 0.96 4.97 2.67
N PHE A 48 -0.17 5.33 3.28
CA PHE A 48 -0.37 5.23 4.72
C PHE A 48 -1.19 4.00 5.12
N ASP A 49 -2.46 3.94 4.70
CA ASP A 49 -3.39 2.89 5.12
C ASP A 49 -3.05 1.55 4.48
N ASP A 50 -3.08 0.47 5.26
CA ASP A 50 -2.70 -0.89 4.84
C ASP A 50 -1.22 -1.04 4.35
N THR A 51 -0.43 0.05 4.33
CA THR A 51 1.00 0.09 3.97
C THR A 51 1.89 0.33 5.17
N LEU A 52 1.77 1.50 5.82
CA LEU A 52 2.47 1.82 7.08
C LEU A 52 1.67 1.31 8.29
N THR A 53 0.34 1.34 8.19
CA THR A 53 -0.54 0.74 9.20
C THR A 53 -0.71 -0.76 8.94
N LYS A 54 -0.79 -1.55 10.01
CA LYS A 54 -1.03 -3.00 9.86
C LYS A 54 -2.39 -3.23 9.23
N ASN A 55 -2.47 -4.01 8.16
CA ASN A 55 -3.75 -4.37 7.55
C ASN A 55 -4.64 -5.26 8.45
N THR A 56 -4.04 -6.21 9.18
CA THR A 56 -4.77 -7.18 10.00
C THR A 56 -4.08 -7.40 11.35
N VAL A 57 -4.86 -7.46 12.43
CA VAL A 57 -4.39 -7.79 13.78
C VAL A 57 -5.31 -8.87 14.36
N ASN A 58 -4.74 -10.00 14.79
CA ASN A 58 -5.48 -11.15 15.35
C ASN A 58 -6.65 -11.64 14.45
N GLY A 59 -6.41 -11.70 13.14
CA GLY A 59 -7.40 -12.14 12.16
C GLY A 59 -8.51 -11.12 11.85
N LYS A 60 -8.44 -9.90 12.40
CA LYS A 60 -9.41 -8.82 12.13
C LYS A 60 -8.75 -7.69 11.34
N LYS A 61 -9.44 -7.20 10.31
CA LYS A 61 -9.01 -6.02 9.55
C LYS A 61 -8.98 -4.80 10.48
N THR A 62 -7.93 -4.00 10.37
CA THR A 62 -7.78 -2.75 11.13
C THR A 62 -8.56 -1.61 10.47
N PHE A 63 -8.67 -0.48 11.18
CA PHE A 63 -9.31 0.71 10.63
C PHE A 63 -8.33 1.50 9.78
N ASN A 64 -8.80 2.00 8.64
CA ASN A 64 -8.10 3.02 7.88
C ASN A 64 -8.27 4.42 8.53
N SER A 65 -7.53 5.40 8.03
CA SER A 65 -7.53 6.78 8.53
C SER A 65 -8.93 7.43 8.56
N PHE A 66 -9.76 7.19 7.54
CA PHE A 66 -11.12 7.71 7.46
C PHE A 66 -12.07 7.04 8.47
N GLU A 67 -11.96 5.73 8.66
CA GLU A 67 -12.73 4.98 9.65
C GLU A 67 -12.36 5.40 11.08
N ILE A 68 -11.09 5.74 11.32
CA ILE A 68 -10.65 6.33 12.59
C ILE A 68 -11.34 7.69 12.80
N PHE A 69 -11.35 8.56 11.79
CA PHE A 69 -12.04 9.84 11.85
C PHE A 69 -13.54 9.68 12.16
N CYS A 70 -14.21 8.74 11.47
CA CYS A 70 -15.63 8.44 11.67
C CYS A 70 -15.97 7.89 13.06
N LYS A 71 -14.98 7.43 13.85
CA LYS A 71 -15.19 6.94 15.22
C LYS A 71 -15.08 8.02 16.29
N THR A 72 -14.78 9.25 15.92
CA THR A 72 -14.74 10.36 16.86
C THR A 72 -16.13 10.64 17.44
N LYS A 73 -16.19 10.99 18.73
CA LYS A 73 -17.46 11.23 19.45
C LYS A 73 -18.16 12.55 19.06
N THR A 74 -17.50 13.36 18.23
CA THR A 74 -17.91 14.72 17.88
C THR A 74 -18.72 14.79 16.58
N LEU A 75 -18.76 13.70 15.81
CA LEU A 75 -19.54 13.65 14.57
C LEU A 75 -21.01 13.36 14.88
N SER A 76 -21.92 14.04 14.17
CA SER A 76 -23.34 13.76 14.27
C SER A 76 -23.68 12.42 13.62
N GLN A 77 -24.74 11.76 14.11
CA GLN A 77 -25.21 10.52 13.50
C GLN A 77 -25.57 10.70 12.02
N SER A 78 -26.19 11.83 11.66
CA SER A 78 -26.54 12.15 10.28
C SER A 78 -25.33 12.20 9.33
N PHE A 79 -24.17 12.67 9.81
CA PHE A 79 -22.92 12.66 9.03
C PHE A 79 -22.44 11.23 8.80
N LEU A 80 -22.46 10.41 9.86
CA LEU A 80 -22.03 9.01 9.79
C LEU A 80 -22.94 8.18 8.87
N ASP A 81 -24.25 8.41 8.93
CA ASP A 81 -25.23 7.73 8.09
C ASP A 81 -24.99 8.05 6.61
N ARG A 82 -24.77 9.34 6.28
CA ARG A 82 -24.49 9.76 4.91
C ARG A 82 -23.14 9.25 4.41
N GLY A 83 -22.10 9.28 5.25
CA GLY A 83 -20.79 8.72 4.91
C GLY A 83 -20.86 7.22 4.63
N THR A 84 -21.65 6.49 5.42
CA THR A 84 -21.89 5.05 5.21
C THR A 84 -22.59 4.81 3.88
N GLU A 85 -23.65 5.56 3.57
CA GLU A 85 -24.37 5.45 2.30
C GLU A 85 -23.45 5.70 1.09
N LEU A 86 -22.63 6.76 1.13
CA LEU A 86 -21.66 7.06 0.09
C LEU A 86 -20.64 5.93 -0.09
N PHE A 87 -20.08 5.43 1.01
CA PHE A 87 -19.09 4.37 0.95
C PHE A 87 -19.65 3.08 0.37
N VAL A 88 -20.89 2.71 0.72
CA VAL A 88 -21.58 1.53 0.16
C VAL A 88 -21.70 1.63 -1.36
N ASN A 89 -21.99 2.83 -1.89
CA ASN A 89 -22.12 3.05 -3.33
C ASN A 89 -20.77 3.05 -4.06
N MET A 90 -19.72 3.60 -3.44
CA MET A 90 -18.38 3.70 -4.06
C MET A 90 -17.58 2.40 -3.96
N LYS A 91 -17.76 1.59 -2.90
CA LYS A 91 -16.96 0.38 -2.64
C LYS A 91 -16.90 -0.61 -3.82
N PRO A 92 -17.99 -0.89 -4.56
CA PRO A 92 -17.92 -1.74 -5.75
C PRO A 92 -16.98 -1.17 -6.82
N LEU A 93 -16.99 0.15 -7.03
CA LEU A 93 -16.13 0.81 -8.01
C LEU A 93 -14.65 0.74 -7.59
N LEU A 94 -14.36 0.89 -6.30
CA LEU A 94 -13.00 0.82 -5.76
C LEU A 94 -12.36 -0.58 -5.84
N THR A 95 -13.16 -1.63 -6.08
CA THR A 95 -12.69 -3.03 -6.12
C THR A 95 -12.83 -3.66 -7.50
N LYS A 96 -13.36 -2.93 -8.48
CA LYS A 96 -13.56 -3.40 -9.84
C LYS A 96 -12.21 -3.41 -10.57
N HIS A 97 -11.91 -4.52 -11.25
CA HIS A 97 -10.65 -4.67 -11.99
C HIS A 97 -10.54 -3.68 -13.16
N GLU A 98 -11.66 -3.35 -13.79
CA GLU A 98 -11.72 -2.38 -14.89
C GLU A 98 -12.95 -1.49 -14.74
N LEU A 99 -12.72 -0.18 -14.70
CA LEU A 99 -13.78 0.83 -14.72
C LEU A 99 -13.99 1.32 -16.15
N THR A 100 -15.24 1.65 -16.47
CA THR A 100 -15.55 2.42 -17.67
C THR A 100 -15.18 3.90 -17.46
N LYS A 101 -15.01 4.66 -18.55
CA LYS A 101 -14.72 6.11 -18.47
C LYS A 101 -15.74 6.91 -17.67
N GLU A 102 -16.99 6.46 -17.61
CA GLU A 102 -18.03 7.13 -16.82
C GLU A 102 -17.99 6.73 -15.33
N GLU A 103 -17.51 5.54 -15.00
CA GLU A 103 -17.28 5.12 -13.62
C GLU A 103 -16.00 5.77 -13.04
N GLU A 104 -14.96 5.97 -13.85
CA GLU A 104 -13.75 6.70 -13.45
C GLU A 104 -14.04 8.13 -12.98
N LYS A 105 -15.06 8.79 -13.54
CA LYS A 105 -15.47 10.14 -13.12
C LYS A 105 -16.21 10.17 -11.77
N GLN A 106 -16.63 9.00 -11.27
CA GLN A 106 -17.42 8.85 -10.05
C GLN A 106 -16.58 8.41 -8.84
N VAL A 107 -15.33 8.02 -9.09
CA VAL A 107 -14.33 7.68 -8.07
C VAL A 107 -13.49 8.92 -7.77
#